data_AF-A0A222E5P6-F1
#
_entry.id   AF-A0A222E5P6-F1
#
_cell.length_a   1.000
_cell.length_b   1.000
_cell.length_c   1.000
_cell.angle_alpha   90.00
_cell.angle_beta   90.00
_cell.angle_gamma   90.00
#
_symmetry.space_group_name_H-M   'P 1'
#
loop_
_entity.id
_entity.type
_entity.pdbx_description
1 polymer ?
#
loop_
_entity_poly.entity_id
_entity_poly.type
_entity_poly.pdbx_seq_one_letter_code
_entity_poly.pdbx_strand_id
1 'polypeptide(L)'
;MAQELENILRQHDLFHGLNKAGKALLETNRLDEALRTSYDARDLAEGHLRQDPENEHWRDYLCVSNDRIGTILFKQGLHEEALQVFRDCLAIQERLEDRIPKTTVGQENIARSHDKIGATLIKLGRNGEGVKAQRDAHAIRERLPEIERASREWRDGYF
;
A
#
# COMPACT_ATOMS: atom_id res chain seq x y z
N MET A 1 1.95 -10.03 29.44
CA MET A 1 1.48 -11.19 28.64
C MET A 1 0.01 -11.07 28.21
N ALA A 2 -1.01 -11.36 29.03
CA ALA A 2 -2.41 -11.35 28.56
C ALA A 2 -2.92 -9.95 28.16
N GLN A 3 -2.64 -8.92 28.97
CA GLN A 3 -3.06 -7.54 28.72
C GLN A 3 -2.39 -6.92 27.46
N GLU A 4 -1.16 -7.32 27.16
CA GLU A 4 -0.42 -6.83 25.99
C GLU A 4 -0.96 -7.45 24.69
N LEU A 5 -1.26 -8.75 24.71
CA LEU A 5 -1.92 -9.44 23.59
C LEU A 5 -3.31 -8.86 23.31
N GLU A 6 -4.10 -8.60 24.35
CA GLU A 6 -5.42 -7.96 24.22
C GLU A 6 -5.31 -6.55 23.62
N ASN A 7 -4.30 -5.78 24.05
CA ASN A 7 -4.07 -4.45 23.49
C ASN A 7 -3.66 -4.52 22.00
N ILE A 8 -2.78 -5.45 21.62
CA ILE A 8 -2.38 -5.65 20.22
C ILE A 8 -3.60 -5.99 19.36
N LEU A 9 -4.41 -6.98 19.76
CA LEU A 9 -5.61 -7.39 19.03
C LEU A 9 -6.59 -6.22 18.85
N ARG A 10 -6.79 -5.42 19.89
CA ARG A 10 -7.65 -4.24 19.83
C ARG A 10 -7.16 -3.19 18.83
N GLN A 11 -5.85 -3.01 18.67
CA GLN A 11 -5.30 -2.08 17.69
C GLN A 11 -5.49 -2.59 16.25
N HIS A 12 -5.32 -3.90 16.01
CA HIS A 12 -5.64 -4.48 14.70
C HIS A 12 -7.13 -4.33 14.36
N ASP A 13 -8.02 -4.59 15.32
CA ASP A 13 -9.47 -4.39 15.14
C ASP A 13 -9.82 -2.93 14.86
N LEU A 14 -9.17 -1.98 15.56
CA LEU A 14 -9.32 -0.56 15.30
C LEU A 14 -8.92 -0.21 13.86
N PHE A 15 -7.76 -0.69 13.41
CA PHE A 15 -7.33 -0.49 12.02
C PHE A 15 -8.34 -1.05 11.03
N HIS A 16 -8.81 -2.28 11.22
CA HIS A 16 -9.80 -2.89 10.34
C HIS A 16 -11.11 -2.11 10.32
N GLY A 17 -11.55 -1.58 11.46
CA GLY A 17 -12.71 -0.71 11.59
C GLY A 17 -12.56 0.58 10.78
N LEU A 18 -11.45 1.30 10.97
CA LEU A 18 -11.13 2.52 10.22
C LEU A 18 -11.05 2.23 8.72
N ASN A 19 -10.39 1.13 8.33
CA ASN A 19 -10.27 0.73 6.94
C ASN A 19 -11.63 0.43 6.29
N LYS A 20 -12.52 -0.28 6.99
CA LYS A 20 -13.89 -0.55 6.51
C LYS A 20 -14.71 0.74 6.42
N ALA A 21 -14.63 1.61 7.43
CA ALA A 21 -15.32 2.90 7.43
C ALA A 21 -14.86 3.79 6.26
N GLY A 22 -13.55 3.94 6.06
CA GLY A 22 -12.98 4.67 4.93
C GLY A 22 -13.43 4.11 3.57
N LYS A 23 -13.58 2.77 3.46
CA LYS A 23 -14.16 2.13 2.26
C LYS A 23 -15.59 2.56 2.00
N ALA A 24 -16.44 2.41 2.99
CA ALA A 24 -17.86 2.72 2.87
C ALA A 24 -18.08 4.21 2.58
N LEU A 25 -17.30 5.09 3.21
CA LEU A 25 -17.34 6.54 2.95
C LEU A 25 -16.91 6.86 1.52
N LEU A 26 -15.86 6.23 1.01
CA LEU A 26 -15.42 6.37 -0.39
C LEU A 26 -16.47 5.88 -1.40
N GLU A 27 -17.12 4.75 -1.12
CA GLU A 27 -18.18 4.17 -1.96
C GLU A 27 -19.44 5.05 -2.00
N THR A 28 -19.73 5.72 -0.88
CA THR A 28 -20.85 6.69 -0.76
C THR A 28 -20.46 8.11 -1.16
N ASN A 29 -19.29 8.30 -1.75
CA ASN A 29 -18.76 9.59 -2.21
C ASN A 29 -18.62 10.67 -1.12
N ARG A 30 -18.49 10.26 0.15
CA ARG A 30 -18.19 11.14 1.30
C ARG A 30 -16.68 11.33 1.43
N LEU A 31 -16.08 11.99 0.43
CA LEU A 31 -14.62 11.98 0.21
C LEU A 31 -13.83 12.58 1.37
N ASP A 32 -14.27 13.70 1.95
CA ASP A 32 -13.54 14.35 3.06
C ASP A 32 -13.51 13.49 4.33
N GLU A 33 -14.62 12.82 4.63
CA GLU A 33 -14.71 11.91 5.77
C GLU A 33 -13.90 10.64 5.51
N ALA A 34 -13.98 10.09 4.29
CA ALA A 34 -13.14 8.97 3.87
C ALA A 34 -11.66 9.32 4.03
N LEU A 35 -11.26 10.53 3.62
CA LEU A 35 -9.88 11.00 3.68
C LEU A 35 -9.41 11.07 5.13
N ARG A 36 -10.20 11.69 6.01
CA ARG A 36 -9.90 11.78 7.44
C ARG A 36 -9.74 10.40 8.07
N THR A 37 -10.70 9.49 7.86
CA THR A 37 -10.64 8.13 8.42
C THR A 37 -9.44 7.34 7.88
N SER A 38 -9.05 7.58 6.63
CA SER A 38 -7.88 6.91 6.04
C SER A 38 -6.57 7.45 6.61
N TYR A 39 -6.49 8.74 6.93
CA TYR A 39 -5.37 9.32 7.66
C TYR A 39 -5.29 8.78 9.10
N ASP A 40 -6.41 8.67 9.80
CA ASP A 40 -6.44 8.05 11.14
C ASP A 40 -5.88 6.61 11.10
N ALA A 41 -6.24 5.83 10.09
CA ALA A 41 -5.73 4.47 9.89
C ALA A 41 -4.23 4.43 9.53
N ARG A 42 -3.77 5.39 8.72
CA ARG A 42 -2.35 5.54 8.37
C ARG A 42 -1.52 5.89 9.60
N ASP A 43 -1.95 6.89 10.36
CA ASP A 43 -1.21 7.40 11.52
C ASP A 43 -1.11 6.35 12.63
N LEU A 44 -2.15 5.51 12.79
CA LEU A 44 -2.12 4.34 13.64
C LEU A 44 -1.03 3.36 13.20
N ALA A 45 -1.00 3.01 11.92
CA ALA A 45 0.01 2.08 11.37
C ALA A 45 1.44 2.63 11.48
N GLU A 46 1.66 3.90 11.15
CA GLU A 46 2.96 4.57 11.33
C GLU A 46 3.39 4.61 12.80
N GLY A 47 2.46 4.83 13.72
CA GLY A 47 2.70 4.80 15.16
C GLY A 47 3.31 3.49 15.62
N HIS A 48 2.77 2.37 15.13
CA HIS A 48 3.29 1.05 15.42
C HIS A 48 4.62 0.76 14.71
N LEU A 49 4.78 1.18 13.46
CA LEU A 49 6.04 1.00 12.72
C LEU A 49 7.21 1.83 13.27
N ARG A 50 6.94 2.92 14.01
CA ARG A 50 8.00 3.62 14.75
C ARG A 50 8.54 2.80 15.92
N GLN A 51 7.74 1.88 16.48
CA GLN A 51 8.11 1.04 17.61
C GLN A 51 8.69 -0.31 17.15
N ASP A 52 8.07 -0.90 16.12
CA ASP A 52 8.49 -2.15 15.50
C ASP A 52 8.52 -1.95 13.97
N PRO A 53 9.62 -1.39 13.43
CA PRO A 53 9.72 -1.13 12.00
C PRO A 53 9.62 -2.37 11.14
N GLU A 54 9.85 -3.56 11.71
CA GLU A 54 9.87 -4.85 11.02
C GLU A 54 8.51 -5.58 11.00
N ASN A 55 7.48 -5.00 11.64
CA ASN A 55 6.16 -5.60 11.72
C ASN A 55 5.44 -5.65 10.36
N GLU A 56 5.28 -6.84 9.79
CA GLU A 56 4.64 -7.04 8.49
C GLU A 56 3.18 -6.59 8.45
N HIS A 57 2.40 -6.86 9.51
CA HIS A 57 0.98 -6.47 9.54
C HIS A 57 0.80 -4.96 9.51
N TRP A 58 1.57 -4.21 10.31
CA TRP A 58 1.47 -2.76 10.32
C TRP A 58 1.99 -2.12 9.03
N ARG A 59 2.94 -2.76 8.32
CA ARG A 59 3.38 -2.35 6.98
C ARG A 59 2.27 -2.51 5.95
N ASP A 60 1.60 -3.66 5.94
CA ASP A 60 0.45 -3.89 5.06
C ASP A 60 -0.66 -2.88 5.31
N TYR A 61 -0.91 -2.58 6.59
CA TYR A 61 -1.90 -1.61 7.01
C TYR A 61 -1.55 -0.20 6.53
N LEU A 62 -0.28 0.20 6.64
CA LEU A 62 0.21 1.46 6.10
C LEU A 62 0.02 1.54 4.58
N CYS A 63 0.32 0.47 3.86
CA CYS A 63 0.11 0.39 2.40
C CYS A 63 -1.36 0.54 2.02
N VAL A 64 -2.26 -0.17 2.72
CA VAL A 64 -3.70 -0.10 2.48
C VAL A 64 -4.26 1.30 2.73
N SER A 65 -3.82 1.97 3.80
CA SER A 65 -4.23 3.34 4.11
C SER A 65 -3.72 4.35 3.08
N ASN A 66 -2.46 4.28 2.67
CA ASN A 66 -1.90 5.17 1.64
C ASN A 66 -2.55 4.95 0.28
N ASP A 67 -2.80 3.70 -0.10
CA ASP A 67 -3.56 3.33 -1.30
C ASP A 67 -4.94 4.00 -1.33
N ARG A 68 -5.61 4.01 -0.17
CA ARG A 68 -6.91 4.65 0.03
C ARG A 68 -6.83 6.16 -0.09
N ILE A 69 -5.90 6.79 0.65
CA ILE A 69 -5.69 8.24 0.66
C ILE A 69 -5.46 8.74 -0.76
N GLY A 70 -4.50 8.13 -1.49
CA GLY A 70 -4.21 8.52 -2.86
C GLY A 70 -5.40 8.33 -3.80
N THR A 71 -6.19 7.25 -3.64
CA THR A 71 -7.41 7.06 -4.43
C THR A 71 -8.49 8.11 -4.11
N ILE A 72 -8.64 8.52 -2.86
CA ILE A 72 -9.58 9.57 -2.47
C ILE A 72 -9.15 10.92 -3.05
N LEU A 73 -7.88 11.29 -2.90
CA LEU A 73 -7.31 12.53 -3.46
C LEU A 73 -7.46 12.56 -4.99
N PHE A 74 -7.21 11.44 -5.66
CA PHE A 74 -7.42 11.32 -7.10
C PHE A 74 -8.87 11.58 -7.48
N LYS A 75 -9.85 11.04 -6.74
CA LYS A 75 -11.28 11.31 -6.97
C LYS A 75 -11.68 12.75 -6.70
N GLN A 76 -11.02 13.42 -5.76
CA GLN A 76 -11.22 14.85 -5.47
C GLN A 76 -10.59 15.77 -6.55
N GLY A 77 -9.83 15.23 -7.50
CA GLY A 77 -9.10 16.02 -8.50
C GLY A 77 -7.76 16.56 -8.01
N LEU A 78 -7.35 16.21 -6.79
CA LEU A 78 -6.07 16.58 -6.17
C LEU A 78 -4.98 15.63 -6.68
N HIS A 79 -4.70 15.71 -7.98
CA HIS A 79 -3.87 14.74 -8.68
C HIS A 79 -2.39 14.82 -8.31
N GLU A 80 -1.84 15.99 -8.00
CA GLU A 80 -0.45 16.11 -7.56
C GLU A 80 -0.25 15.53 -6.16
N GLU A 81 -1.20 15.78 -5.24
CA GLU A 81 -1.20 15.21 -3.91
C GLU A 81 -1.38 13.69 -3.95
N ALA A 82 -2.28 13.19 -4.80
CA ALA A 82 -2.44 11.76 -5.03
C ALA A 82 -1.14 11.12 -5.56
N LEU A 83 -0.47 11.78 -6.52
CA LEU A 83 0.79 11.31 -7.08
C LEU A 83 1.87 11.21 -6.00
N GLN A 84 1.97 12.22 -5.13
CA GLN A 84 2.93 12.19 -4.02
C GLN A 84 2.66 11.02 -3.08
N VAL A 85 1.41 10.81 -2.66
CA VAL A 85 1.03 9.70 -1.77
C VAL A 85 1.32 8.34 -2.41
N PHE A 86 1.05 8.15 -3.70
CA PHE A 86 1.37 6.89 -4.38
C PHE A 86 2.88 6.65 -4.49
N ARG A 87 3.68 7.70 -4.71
CA ARG A 87 5.15 7.60 -4.73
C ARG A 87 5.72 7.26 -3.36
N ASP A 88 5.20 7.87 -2.30
CA ASP A 88 5.64 7.58 -0.94
C ASP A 88 5.30 6.12 -0.56
N CYS A 89 4.12 5.64 -0.95
CA CYS A 89 3.72 4.24 -0.79
C CYS A 89 4.66 3.29 -1.55
N LEU A 90 4.96 3.59 -2.82
CA LEU A 90 5.89 2.81 -3.63
C LEU A 90 7.28 2.74 -2.97
N ALA A 91 7.82 3.87 -2.51
CA ALA A 91 9.13 3.91 -1.86
C ALA A 91 9.20 3.08 -0.58
N ILE A 92 8.10 3.03 0.19
CA ILE A 92 7.99 2.16 1.38
C ILE A 92 8.02 0.68 0.97
N GLN A 93 7.26 0.32 -0.07
CA GLN A 93 7.18 -1.06 -0.58
C GLN A 93 8.52 -1.54 -1.16
N GLU A 94 9.20 -0.71 -1.96
CA GLU A 94 10.51 -1.05 -2.55
C GLU A 94 11.57 -1.25 -1.47
N ARG A 95 11.66 -0.33 -0.49
CA ARG A 95 12.64 -0.44 0.60
C ARG A 95 12.44 -1.70 1.46
N LEU A 96 11.20 -2.20 1.55
CA LEU A 96 10.89 -3.42 2.28
C LEU A 96 11.48 -4.64 1.58
N GLU A 97 11.30 -4.75 0.28
CA GLU A 97 11.78 -5.89 -0.51
C GLU A 97 13.30 -5.95 -0.67
N ASP A 98 14.03 -4.87 -0.40
CA ASP A 98 15.48 -4.90 -0.32
C ASP A 98 15.99 -5.70 0.91
N ARG A 99 15.12 -5.97 1.90
CA ARG A 99 15.49 -6.59 3.19
C ARG A 99 15.02 -8.03 3.34
N ILE A 100 14.04 -8.45 2.55
CA ILE A 100 13.43 -9.79 2.59
C ILE A 100 13.32 -10.35 1.17
N PRO A 101 13.31 -11.68 0.99
CA PRO A 101 13.05 -12.26 -0.32
C PRO A 101 11.76 -11.71 -0.93
N LYS A 102 11.81 -11.37 -2.21
CA LYS A 102 10.63 -10.88 -2.95
C LYS A 102 9.50 -11.88 -2.87
N THR A 103 8.29 -11.39 -2.59
CA THR A 103 7.08 -12.20 -2.57
C THR A 103 6.15 -11.77 -3.70
N THR A 104 5.33 -12.70 -4.20
CA THR A 104 4.32 -12.38 -5.22
C THR A 104 3.38 -11.28 -4.75
N VAL A 105 3.01 -11.27 -3.47
CA VAL A 105 2.14 -10.25 -2.85
C VAL A 105 2.83 -8.88 -2.84
N GLY A 106 4.10 -8.81 -2.41
CA GLY A 106 4.88 -7.57 -2.41
C GLY A 106 5.01 -6.96 -3.81
N GLN A 107 5.35 -7.79 -4.79
CA GLN A 107 5.51 -7.36 -6.18
C GLN A 107 4.20 -6.90 -6.81
N GLU A 108 3.08 -7.57 -6.55
CA GLU A 108 1.76 -7.09 -7.00
C GLU A 108 1.38 -5.75 -6.37
N ASN A 109 1.77 -5.52 -5.12
CA ASN A 109 1.55 -4.24 -4.46
C ASN A 109 2.36 -3.12 -5.14
N ILE A 110 3.63 -3.36 -5.47
CA ILE A 110 4.50 -2.43 -6.21
C ILE A 110 3.95 -2.17 -7.62
N ALA A 111 3.55 -3.22 -8.35
CA ALA A 111 2.96 -3.08 -9.68
C ALA A 111 1.68 -2.23 -9.65
N ARG A 112 0.82 -2.45 -8.66
CA ARG A 112 -0.39 -1.64 -8.45
C ARG A 112 -0.07 -0.18 -8.13
N SER A 113 0.96 0.10 -7.33
CA SER A 113 1.42 1.47 -7.08
C SER A 113 1.89 2.15 -8.37
N HIS A 114 2.64 1.44 -9.22
CA HIS A 114 3.02 1.93 -10.56
C HIS A 114 1.82 2.23 -11.46
N ASP A 115 0.79 1.38 -11.49
CA ASP A 115 -0.43 1.64 -12.28
C ASP A 115 -1.13 2.93 -11.82
N LYS A 116 -1.24 3.13 -10.50
CA LYS A 116 -1.86 4.32 -9.92
C LYS A 116 -1.05 5.59 -10.19
N ILE A 117 0.27 5.51 -10.08
CA ILE A 117 1.18 6.58 -10.49
C ILE A 117 0.99 6.88 -11.98
N GLY A 118 0.95 5.86 -12.83
CA GLY A 118 0.78 6.00 -14.28
C GLY A 118 -0.53 6.68 -14.66
N ALA A 119 -1.65 6.22 -14.08
CA ALA A 119 -2.96 6.82 -14.27
C ALA A 119 -3.00 8.28 -13.81
N THR A 120 -2.37 8.59 -12.67
CA THR A 120 -2.31 9.95 -12.12
C THR A 120 -1.47 10.88 -12.98
N LEU A 121 -0.31 10.43 -13.46
CA LEU A 121 0.54 11.19 -14.39
C LEU A 121 -0.18 11.50 -15.70
N ILE A 122 -0.96 10.57 -16.24
CA ILE A 122 -1.77 10.79 -17.44
C ILE A 122 -2.83 11.87 -17.19
N LYS A 123 -3.49 11.87 -16.02
CA LYS A 123 -4.44 12.94 -15.65
C LYS A 123 -3.78 14.31 -15.52
N LEU A 124 -2.51 14.35 -15.11
CA LEU A 124 -1.68 15.56 -15.07
C LEU A 124 -1.12 15.97 -16.44
N GLY A 125 -1.42 15.23 -17.52
CA GLY A 125 -0.89 15.48 -18.86
C GLY A 125 0.55 15.01 -19.09
N ARG A 126 1.16 14.33 -18.10
CA ARG A 126 2.53 13.80 -18.13
C ARG A 126 2.57 12.39 -18.74
N ASN A 127 2.04 12.29 -19.96
CA ASN A 127 1.75 11.00 -20.61
C ASN A 127 2.99 10.09 -20.77
N GLY A 128 4.15 10.65 -21.11
CA GLY A 128 5.38 9.87 -21.28
C GLY A 128 5.81 9.17 -19.99
N GLU A 129 5.78 9.90 -18.87
CA GLU A 129 6.06 9.34 -17.55
C GLU A 129 4.98 8.34 -17.12
N GLY A 130 3.72 8.63 -17.43
CA GLY A 130 2.60 7.74 -17.11
C GLY A 130 2.68 6.39 -17.82
N VAL A 131 2.99 6.40 -19.12
CA VAL A 131 3.22 5.17 -19.92
C VAL A 131 4.43 4.41 -19.41
N LYS A 132 5.50 5.11 -19.00
CA LYS A 132 6.66 4.44 -18.38
C LYS A 132 6.24 3.70 -17.11
N ALA A 133 5.49 4.35 -16.21
CA ALA A 133 5.04 3.70 -14.98
C ALA A 133 4.17 2.47 -15.25
N GLN A 134 3.27 2.52 -16.24
CA GLN A 134 2.47 1.36 -16.65
C GLN A 134 3.32 0.20 -17.20
N ARG A 135 4.39 0.52 -17.94
CA ARG A 135 5.36 -0.50 -18.40
C ARG A 135 6.13 -1.12 -17.25
N ASP A 136 6.54 -0.31 -16.27
CA ASP A 136 7.22 -0.79 -15.07
C ASP A 136 6.29 -1.77 -14.30
N ALA A 137 5.00 -1.45 -14.15
CA ALA A 137 4.01 -2.35 -13.57
C ALA A 137 3.85 -3.68 -14.34
N HIS A 138 3.78 -3.62 -15.67
CA HIS A 138 3.67 -4.80 -16.53
C HIS A 138 4.89 -5.71 -16.40
N ALA A 139 6.10 -5.13 -16.44
CA ALA A 139 7.34 -5.87 -16.32
C ALA A 139 7.48 -6.58 -14.98
N ILE A 140 6.93 -6.01 -13.89
CA ILE A 140 6.85 -6.69 -12.59
C ILE A 140 5.91 -7.89 -12.67
N ARG A 141 4.69 -7.69 -13.22
CA ARG A 141 3.70 -8.77 -13.32
C ARG A 141 4.17 -9.95 -14.18
N GLU A 142 4.91 -9.67 -15.25
CA GLU A 142 5.53 -10.71 -16.08
C GLU A 142 6.52 -11.58 -15.32
N ARG A 143 7.16 -11.05 -14.26
CA ARG A 143 8.15 -11.76 -13.44
C ARG A 143 7.57 -12.48 -12.22
N LEU A 144 6.26 -12.35 -11.98
CA LEU A 144 5.62 -12.96 -10.82
C LEU A 144 5.70 -14.49 -10.79
N PRO A 145 5.58 -15.23 -11.91
CA PRO A 145 5.72 -16.69 -11.90
C PRO A 145 7.09 -17.15 -11.42
N GLU A 146 8.16 -16.45 -11.80
CA GLU A 146 9.53 -16.74 -11.34
C GLU A 146 9.69 -16.44 -9.86
N ILE A 147 9.14 -15.33 -9.39
CA ILE A 147 9.20 -14.92 -7.98
C ILE A 147 8.41 -15.89 -7.10
N GLU A 148 7.25 -16.35 -7.56
CA GLU A 148 6.45 -17.34 -6.84
C GLU A 148 7.19 -18.68 -6.74
N ARG A 149 7.87 -19.11 -7.82
CA ARG A 149 8.72 -20.30 -7.82
C ARG A 149 9.85 -20.16 -6.80
N ALA A 150 10.62 -19.07 -6.86
CA ALA A 150 11.72 -18.82 -5.93
C ALA A 150 11.25 -18.73 -4.47
N SER A 151 10.09 -18.12 -4.22
CA SER A 151 9.48 -18.02 -2.88
C SER A 151 9.06 -19.39 -2.34
N ARG A 152 8.52 -20.29 -3.19
CA ARG A 152 8.21 -21.68 -2.81
C ARG A 152 9.47 -22.48 -2.50
N GLU A 153 10.47 -22.41 -3.37
CA GLU A 153 11.76 -23.09 -3.17
C GLU A 153 12.44 -22.66 -1.86
N TRP A 154 12.39 -21.37 -1.55
CA TRP A 154 12.89 -20.82 -0.28
C TRP A 154 12.11 -21.36 0.93
N ARG A 155 10.78 -21.46 0.83
CA ARG A 155 9.91 -21.96 1.91
C ARG A 155 10.08 -23.46 2.16
N ASP A 156 10.27 -24.24 1.09
CA ASP A 156 10.33 -25.70 1.15
C ASP A 156 11.71 -26.23 1.59
N GLY A 157 12.65 -25.34 1.91
CA GLY A 157 13.92 -25.72 2.54
C GLY A 157 14.87 -26.49 1.63
N TYR A 158 14.85 -26.23 0.31
CA TYR A 158 15.90 -26.73 -0.59
C TYR A 158 17.21 -25.94 -0.38
N PHE A 159 17.84 -26.12 0.78
CA PHE A 159 19.22 -25.73 1.11
C PHE A 159 19.87 -26.77 2.02
#